data_AF-A0A0E0JAW8-F1
#
_entry.id   AF-A0A0E0JAW8-F1
#
_cell.length_a   1.000
_cell.length_b   1.000
_cell.length_c   1.000
_cell.angle_alpha   90.00
_cell.angle_beta   90.00
_cell.angle_gamma   90.00
#
_symmetry.space_group_name_H-M   'P 1'
#
loop_
_entity.id
_entity.type
_entity.pdbx_description
1 polymer ?
#
loop_
_entity_poly.entity_id
_entity_poly.type
_entity_poly.pdbx_seq_one_letter_code
_entity_poly.pdbx_strand_id
1 'polypeptide(L)'
;MITLGPEDSLDLVRTLRMASYGLLISGPSLHIWFNFVSKLLPKQDVMNTFKKMFLGQAVYGPIINSVFFSYNAGLQGETIPEIMARLKRDLIPTIKSGLIYWPLCDFITFKFIPVHLQPLVSNSFSFLWTIYITYMASLKKADVDVTTSS
;
A
#
# COMPACT_ATOMS: atom_id res chain seq x y z
N MET A 1 26.89 20.90 10.26
CA MET A 1 26.74 20.46 8.85
C MET A 1 26.75 18.94 8.89
N ILE A 2 25.57 18.32 8.92
CA ILE A 2 25.43 16.86 9.07
C ILE A 2 25.83 16.24 7.73
N THR A 3 27.03 15.67 7.66
CA THR A 3 27.48 14.89 6.50
C THR A 3 26.75 13.55 6.53
N LEU A 4 25.66 13.46 5.76
CA LEU A 4 24.99 12.18 5.48
C LEU A 4 26.02 11.26 4.81
N GLY A 5 26.32 10.14 5.47
CA GLY A 5 27.20 9.10 4.92
C GLY A 5 26.60 8.46 3.66
N PRO A 6 27.40 7.74 2.86
CA PRO A 6 27.02 7.20 1.54
C PRO A 6 25.97 6.08 1.59
N GLU A 7 25.41 5.78 2.76
CA GLU A 7 24.34 4.79 2.95
C GLU A 7 22.94 5.32 2.56
N ASP A 8 22.85 6.60 2.18
CA ASP A 8 21.63 7.28 1.70
C ASP A 8 21.52 7.27 0.16
N SER A 9 22.16 6.28 -0.48
CA SER A 9 22.04 6.09 -1.93
C SER A 9 20.66 5.55 -2.23
N LEU A 10 19.74 6.43 -2.65
CA LEU A 10 18.47 6.07 -3.27
C LEU A 10 18.72 4.92 -4.26
N ASP A 11 18.21 3.73 -3.95
CA ASP A 11 18.35 2.58 -4.83
C ASP A 11 17.49 2.84 -6.07
N LEU A 12 18.07 3.55 -7.04
CA LEU A 12 17.40 4.01 -8.24
C LEU A 12 16.87 2.84 -9.05
N VAL A 13 17.56 1.70 -9.02
CA VAL A 13 17.14 0.47 -9.72
C VAL A 13 15.88 -0.10 -9.06
N ARG A 14 15.87 -0.22 -7.73
CA ARG A 14 14.69 -0.64 -6.98
C ARG A 14 13.53 0.35 -7.12
N THR A 15 13.82 1.64 -7.08
CA THR A 15 12.84 2.72 -7.24
C THR A 15 12.21 2.69 -8.62
N LEU A 16 13.01 2.55 -9.68
CA LEU A 16 12.54 2.47 -11.06
C LEU A 16 11.70 1.21 -11.31
N ARG A 17 12.07 0.08 -10.70
CA ARG A 17 11.28 -1.17 -10.75
C ARG A 17 9.91 -1.01 -10.10
N MET A 18 9.85 -0.39 -8.93
CA MET A 18 8.59 -0.13 -8.23
C MET A 18 7.76 0.94 -8.96
N ALA A 19 8.40 1.96 -9.52
CA ALA A 19 7.73 3.00 -10.31
C ALA A 19 7.14 2.44 -11.61
N SER A 20 7.87 1.59 -12.33
CA SER A 20 7.36 0.92 -13.54
C SER A 20 6.20 -0.01 -13.25
N TYR A 21 6.25 -0.78 -12.15
CA TYR A 21 5.10 -1.56 -11.68
C TYR A 21 3.89 -0.66 -11.38
N GLY A 22 4.10 0.43 -10.65
CA GLY A 22 3.06 1.38 -10.28
C GLY A 22 2.39 2.02 -11.49
N LEU A 23 3.18 2.48 -12.45
CA LEU A 23 2.69 3.22 -13.63
C LEU A 23 2.09 2.32 -14.70
N LEU A 24 2.71 1.17 -14.98
CA LEU A 24 2.34 0.32 -16.11
C LEU A 24 1.32 -0.77 -15.74
N ILE A 25 1.36 -1.27 -14.50
CA ILE A 25 0.52 -2.39 -14.06
C ILE A 25 -0.53 -1.90 -13.09
N SER A 26 -0.12 -1.29 -11.97
CA SER A 26 -1.03 -0.89 -10.91
C SER A 26 -2.02 0.18 -11.38
N GLY A 27 -1.54 1.25 -12.01
CA GLY A 27 -2.37 2.38 -12.48
C GLY A 27 -3.52 1.96 -13.40
N PRO A 28 -3.26 1.29 -14.54
CA PRO A 28 -4.31 0.81 -15.42
C PRO A 28 -5.24 -0.21 -14.76
N SER A 29 -4.70 -1.13 -13.96
CA SER A 29 -5.48 -2.15 -13.24
C SER A 29 -6.45 -1.51 -12.25
N LEU A 30 -6.01 -0.49 -11.51
CA LEU A 30 -6.84 0.26 -10.57
C LEU A 30 -7.99 0.94 -11.30
N HIS A 31 -7.69 1.59 -12.44
CA HIS A 31 -8.69 2.29 -13.25
C HIS A 31 -9.77 1.35 -13.79
N ILE A 32 -9.36 0.18 -14.28
CA ILE A 32 -10.28 -0.87 -14.75
C ILE A 32 -11.13 -1.38 -13.59
N TRP A 33 -10.51 -1.65 -12.44
CA TRP A 33 -11.19 -2.16 -11.26
C TRP A 33 -12.27 -1.19 -10.74
N PHE A 34 -11.92 0.08 -10.54
CA PHE A 34 -12.89 1.08 -10.07
C PHE A 34 -14.04 1.30 -11.05
N ASN A 35 -13.77 1.25 -12.37
CA ASN A 35 -14.83 1.29 -13.39
C ASN A 35 -15.71 0.05 -13.36
N PHE A 36 -15.14 -1.15 -13.23
CA PHE A 36 -15.89 -2.40 -13.12
C PHE A 36 -16.81 -2.40 -11.90
N VAL A 37 -16.28 -2.05 -10.73
CA VAL A 37 -17.01 -2.00 -9.47
C VAL A 37 -18.10 -0.91 -9.49
N SER A 38 -17.84 0.21 -10.16
CA SER A 38 -18.85 1.27 -10.35
C SER A 38 -19.98 0.85 -11.28
N LYS A 39 -19.69 0.06 -12.33
CA LYS A 39 -20.74 -0.52 -13.20
C LYS A 39 -21.54 -1.62 -12.50
N LEU A 40 -20.88 -2.48 -11.71
CA LEU A 40 -21.53 -3.59 -11.01
C LEU A 40 -22.41 -3.09 -9.85
N LEU A 41 -21.97 -2.05 -9.15
CA LEU A 41 -22.67 -1.47 -8.00
C LEU A 41 -22.84 0.05 -8.20
N PRO A 42 -23.75 0.49 -9.08
CA PRO A 42 -23.89 1.91 -9.45
C PRO A 42 -24.46 2.77 -8.32
N LYS A 43 -25.26 2.20 -7.41
CA LYS A 43 -25.84 2.95 -6.29
C LYS A 43 -24.78 3.30 -5.24
N GLN A 44 -24.74 4.57 -4.84
CA GLN A 44 -23.91 5.10 -3.74
C GLN A 44 -24.62 4.93 -2.38
N ASP A 45 -25.10 3.73 -2.11
CA ASP A 45 -25.68 3.40 -0.80
C ASP A 45 -24.61 2.77 0.10
N VAL A 46 -24.73 2.95 1.42
CA VAL A 46 -23.79 2.44 2.44
C VAL A 46 -23.60 0.93 2.29
N MET A 47 -24.68 0.20 2.03
CA MET A 47 -24.63 -1.25 1.78
C MET A 47 -23.81 -1.60 0.53
N ASN A 48 -23.95 -0.81 -0.53
CA ASN A 48 -23.16 -0.99 -1.74
C ASN A 48 -21.69 -0.61 -1.52
N THR A 49 -21.40 0.44 -0.76
CA THR A 49 -20.04 0.79 -0.35
C THR A 49 -19.33 -0.37 0.35
N PHE A 50 -19.98 -0.99 1.34
CA PHE A 50 -19.42 -2.16 2.02
C PHE A 50 -19.20 -3.34 1.07
N LYS A 51 -20.13 -3.59 0.15
CA LYS A 51 -19.96 -4.64 -0.87
C LYS A 51 -18.77 -4.35 -1.78
N LYS A 52 -18.57 -3.10 -2.21
CA LYS A 52 -17.42 -2.68 -3.02
C LYS A 52 -16.11 -2.89 -2.28
N MET A 53 -16.06 -2.50 -1.00
CA MET A 53 -14.90 -2.71 -0.12
C MET A 53 -14.58 -4.19 0.03
N PHE A 54 -15.60 -5.02 0.31
CA PHE A 54 -15.44 -6.46 0.45
C PHE A 54 -14.94 -7.11 -0.85
N LEU A 55 -15.50 -6.73 -2.00
CA LEU A 55 -15.04 -7.22 -3.31
C LEU A 55 -13.57 -6.83 -3.57
N GLY A 56 -13.19 -5.61 -3.18
CA GLY A 56 -11.82 -5.12 -3.28
C GLY A 56 -10.85 -5.95 -2.44
N GLN A 57 -11.19 -6.18 -1.19
CA GLN A 57 -10.35 -6.94 -0.26
C GLN A 57 -10.33 -8.45 -0.57
N ALA A 58 -11.43 -9.02 -1.05
CA ALA A 58 -11.55 -10.47 -1.30
C ALA A 58 -11.08 -10.92 -2.69
N VAL A 59 -11.15 -10.05 -3.70
CA VAL A 59 -10.84 -10.41 -5.09
C VAL A 59 -9.65 -9.62 -5.61
N TYR A 60 -9.76 -8.29 -5.64
CA TYR A 60 -8.73 -7.45 -6.24
C TYR A 60 -7.41 -7.50 -5.46
N GLY A 61 -7.48 -7.41 -4.13
CA GLY A 61 -6.33 -7.47 -3.23
C GLY A 61 -5.47 -8.73 -3.44
N PRO A 62 -6.02 -9.95 -3.38
CA PRO A 62 -5.28 -11.18 -3.64
C PRO A 62 -4.69 -11.24 -5.05
N ILE A 63 -5.44 -10.81 -6.07
CA ILE A 63 -4.99 -10.84 -7.47
C ILE A 63 -3.80 -9.89 -7.66
N ILE A 64 -3.92 -8.62 -7.27
CA ILE A 64 -2.88 -7.63 -7.49
C ILE A 64 -1.62 -7.93 -6.66
N ASN A 65 -1.79 -8.47 -5.45
CA ASN A 65 -0.66 -8.91 -4.63
C ASN A 65 0.06 -10.11 -5.25
N SER A 66 -0.68 -11.08 -5.81
CA SER A 66 -0.07 -12.21 -6.50
C SER A 66 0.75 -11.75 -7.72
N VAL A 67 0.21 -10.83 -8.52
CA VAL A 67 0.92 -10.23 -9.66
C VAL A 67 2.16 -9.47 -9.19
N PHE A 68 2.06 -8.69 -8.12
CA PHE A 68 3.20 -7.99 -7.52
C PHE A 68 4.30 -8.95 -7.07
N PHE A 69 3.95 -10.02 -6.36
CA PHE A 69 4.92 -11.00 -5.88
C PHE A 69 5.58 -11.77 -7.04
N SER A 70 4.82 -12.16 -8.06
CA SER A 70 5.38 -12.80 -9.26
C SER A 70 6.33 -11.87 -10.02
N TYR A 71 5.97 -10.60 -10.19
CA TYR A 71 6.82 -9.58 -10.83
C TYR A 71 8.11 -9.33 -10.05
N ASN A 72 8.02 -9.19 -8.72
CA ASN A 72 9.20 -9.00 -7.87
C ASN A 72 10.08 -10.26 -7.82
N ALA A 73 9.51 -11.46 -7.69
CA ALA A 73 10.26 -12.71 -7.70
C ALA A 73 11.08 -12.89 -8.98
N GLY A 74 10.48 -12.56 -10.14
CA GLY A 74 11.18 -12.63 -11.43
C GLY A 74 12.31 -11.61 -11.59
N LEU A 75 12.21 -10.44 -10.95
CA LEU A 75 13.18 -9.36 -11.10
C LEU A 75 14.29 -9.35 -10.04
N GLN A 76 13.98 -9.73 -8.82
CA GLN A 76 14.85 -9.55 -7.67
C GLN A 76 15.75 -10.76 -7.41
N GLY A 77 15.33 -11.97 -7.84
CA GLY A 77 16.04 -13.23 -7.48
C GLY A 77 16.09 -13.50 -5.98
N GLU A 78 15.44 -12.65 -5.16
CA GLU A 78 15.37 -12.76 -3.71
C GLU A 78 14.50 -13.93 -3.29
N THR A 79 14.91 -14.58 -2.20
CA THR A 79 14.19 -15.72 -1.65
C THR A 79 12.89 -15.27 -0.97
N ILE A 80 11.75 -15.80 -1.41
CA ILE A 80 10.42 -15.58 -0.82
C ILE A 80 10.40 -15.64 0.73
N PRO A 81 11.16 -16.52 1.40
CA PRO A 81 11.28 -16.53 2.85
C PRO A 81 11.75 -15.21 3.49
N GLU A 82 12.71 -14.50 2.88
CA GLU A 82 13.27 -13.25 3.42
C GLU A 82 12.25 -12.11 3.30
N ILE A 83 11.55 -12.05 2.16
CA ILE A 83 10.44 -11.13 1.94
C ILE A 83 9.33 -11.40 2.95
N MET A 84 8.94 -12.68 3.15
CA MET A 84 7.92 -13.09 4.12
C MET A 84 8.30 -12.79 5.57
N ALA A 85 9.56 -12.98 5.95
CA ALA A 85 10.05 -12.70 7.30
C ALA A 85 10.00 -11.20 7.60
N ARG A 86 10.47 -10.38 6.64
CA ARG A 86 10.40 -8.91 6.73
C ARG A 86 8.97 -8.42 6.74
N LEU A 87 8.10 -9.02 5.92
CA LEU A 87 6.66 -8.79 5.94
C LEU A 87 6.12 -9.10 7.33
N LYS A 88 6.23 -10.31 7.85
CA LYS A 88 5.63 -10.67 9.16
C LYS A 88 6.07 -9.74 10.30
N ARG A 89 7.34 -9.31 10.32
CA ARG A 89 7.88 -8.43 11.37
C ARG A 89 7.27 -7.03 11.37
N ASP A 90 7.05 -6.46 10.19
CA ASP A 90 6.63 -5.06 10.05
C ASP A 90 5.13 -4.95 9.72
N LEU A 91 4.56 -5.97 9.06
CA LEU A 91 3.17 -6.04 8.62
C LEU A 91 2.19 -6.24 9.78
N ILE A 92 2.53 -7.00 10.84
CA ILE A 92 1.60 -7.19 11.99
C ILE A 92 1.25 -5.86 12.68
N PRO A 93 2.23 -5.04 13.11
CA PRO A 93 1.92 -3.74 13.71
C PRO A 93 1.26 -2.79 12.70
N THR A 94 1.68 -2.81 11.43
CA THR A 94 1.06 -1.99 10.38
C THR A 94 -0.39 -2.37 10.09
N ILE A 95 -0.75 -3.66 10.05
CA ILE A 95 -2.13 -4.13 9.88
C ILE A 95 -2.99 -3.69 11.06
N LYS A 96 -2.46 -3.78 12.29
CA LYS A 96 -3.18 -3.37 13.49
C LYS A 96 -3.52 -1.88 13.46
N SER A 97 -2.57 -1.03 13.04
CA SER A 97 -2.82 0.41 12.85
C SER A 97 -3.74 0.69 11.64
N GLY A 98 -3.65 -0.13 10.60
CA GLY A 98 -4.40 0.03 9.35
C GLY A 98 -5.87 -0.38 9.47
N LEU A 99 -6.19 -1.30 10.38
CA LEU A 99 -7.55 -1.83 10.60
C LEU A 99 -8.58 -0.77 10.98
N ILE A 100 -8.16 0.35 11.57
CA ILE A 100 -9.05 1.48 11.90
C ILE A 100 -8.93 2.59 10.85
N TYR A 101 -7.71 2.83 10.35
CA TYR A 101 -7.42 3.88 9.37
C TYR A 101 -8.17 3.66 8.05
N TRP A 102 -8.04 2.47 7.46
CA TRP A 102 -8.59 2.19 6.14
C TRP A 102 -10.13 2.22 6.10
N PRO A 103 -10.88 1.64 7.06
CA PRO A 103 -12.34 1.75 7.06
C PRO A 103 -12.86 3.19 7.21
N LEU A 104 -12.18 4.04 7.99
CA LEU A 104 -12.54 5.45 8.11
C LEU A 104 -12.30 6.20 6.80
N CYS A 105 -11.13 6.00 6.18
CA CYS A 105 -10.79 6.58 4.89
C CYS A 105 -11.73 6.12 3.78
N ASP A 106 -12.05 4.84 3.72
CA ASP A 106 -12.99 4.26 2.75
C ASP A 106 -14.41 4.77 2.98
N PHE A 107 -14.84 4.89 4.24
CA PHE A 107 -16.14 5.49 4.56
C PHE A 107 -16.24 6.92 4.04
N ILE A 108 -15.23 7.76 4.31
CA ILE A 108 -15.21 9.15 3.83
C ILE A 108 -15.20 9.19 2.29
N THR A 109 -14.36 8.37 1.67
CA THR A 109 -14.19 8.33 0.21
C THR A 109 -15.48 7.89 -0.49
N PHE A 110 -16.11 6.81 -0.04
CA PHE A 110 -17.30 6.29 -0.73
C PHE A 110 -18.60 7.03 -0.37
N LYS A 111 -18.68 7.64 0.82
CA LYS A 111 -19.86 8.39 1.26
C LYS A 111 -19.91 9.81 0.68
N PHE A 112 -18.78 10.52 0.66
CA PHE A 112 -18.76 11.96 0.36
C PHE A 112 -18.14 12.31 -1.00
N ILE A 113 -17.33 11.42 -1.60
CA ILE A 113 -16.58 11.73 -2.81
C ILE A 113 -17.25 11.09 -4.05
N PRO A 114 -17.49 11.85 -5.13
CA PRO A 114 -18.04 11.30 -6.37
C PRO A 114 -17.05 10.33 -7.03
N VAL A 115 -17.56 9.31 -7.73
CA VAL A 115 -16.79 8.16 -8.26
C VAL A 115 -15.51 8.53 -9.02
N HIS A 116 -15.52 9.63 -9.78
CA HIS A 116 -14.36 10.04 -10.57
C HIS A 116 -13.21 10.61 -9.72
N LEU A 117 -13.48 11.11 -8.50
CA LEU A 117 -12.47 11.63 -7.56
C LEU A 117 -12.06 10.60 -6.49
N GLN A 118 -12.79 9.48 -6.37
CA GLN A 118 -12.48 8.44 -5.37
C GLN A 118 -11.05 7.90 -5.50
N PRO A 119 -10.50 7.62 -6.72
CA PRO A 119 -9.12 7.20 -6.85
C PRO A 119 -8.14 8.27 -6.35
N LEU A 120 -8.39 9.55 -6.62
CA LEU A 120 -7.51 10.64 -6.19
C LEU A 120 -7.46 10.74 -4.65
N VAL A 121 -8.62 10.72 -4.00
CA VAL A 121 -8.72 10.81 -2.53
C VAL A 121 -8.13 9.56 -1.85
N SER A 122 -8.39 8.37 -2.40
CA SER A 122 -7.79 7.13 -1.92
C SER A 122 -6.25 7.14 -2.04
N ASN A 123 -5.71 7.69 -3.12
CA ASN A 123 -4.26 7.88 -3.28
C ASN A 123 -3.70 8.90 -2.28
N SER A 124 -4.42 9.99 -1.98
CA SER A 124 -4.02 10.96 -0.96
C SER A 124 -3.95 10.33 0.44
N PHE A 125 -4.94 9.52 0.82
CA PHE A 125 -4.88 8.76 2.07
C PHE A 125 -3.74 7.74 2.07
N SER A 126 -3.51 7.06 0.95
CA SER A 126 -2.38 6.14 0.80
C SER A 126 -1.03 6.84 0.98
N PHE A 127 -0.91 8.09 0.50
CA PHE A 127 0.29 8.91 0.70
C PHE A 127 0.49 9.28 2.18
N LEU A 128 -0.56 9.73 2.87
CA LEU A 128 -0.51 10.02 4.30
C LEU A 128 -0.16 8.77 5.13
N TRP A 129 -0.74 7.62 4.77
CA TRP A 129 -0.42 6.34 5.37
C TRP A 129 1.06 5.98 5.16
N THR A 130 1.59 6.23 3.97
CA THR A 130 3.01 5.98 3.64
C THR A 130 3.94 6.82 4.52
N ILE A 131 3.60 8.09 4.74
CA ILE A 131 4.36 8.95 5.67
C ILE A 131 4.33 8.37 7.09
N TYR A 132 3.14 7.96 7.57
CA TYR A 132 2.97 7.40 8.90
C TYR A 132 3.80 6.12 9.11
N ILE A 133 3.74 5.17 8.18
CA ILE A 133 4.50 3.91 8.30
C ILE A 133 6.01 4.15 8.21
N THR A 134 6.47 5.07 7.36
CA THR A 134 7.89 5.42 7.25
C THR A 134 8.37 6.07 8.55
N TYR A 135 7.57 6.96 9.14
CA TYR A 135 7.87 7.56 10.43
C TYR A 135 7.96 6.50 11.54
N MET A 136 6.95 5.62 11.65
CA MET A 136 6.94 4.53 12.64
C MET A 136 8.11 3.55 12.46
N ALA A 137 8.50 3.26 11.21
CA ALA A 137 9.65 2.42 10.91
C ALA A 137 10.97 3.08 11.35
N SER A 138 11.09 4.40 11.18
CA SER A 138 12.28 5.15 11.62
C SER A 138 12.43 5.16 13.15
N LEU A 139 11.32 5.31 13.89
CA LEU A 139 11.33 5.24 15.36
C LEU A 139 11.76 3.85 15.86
N LYS A 140 11.24 2.77 15.24
CA LYS A 140 11.61 1.39 15.59
C LYS A 140 13.10 1.12 15.34
N LYS A 141 13.71 1.73 14.33
CA LYS A 141 15.15 1.61 14.07
C LYS A 141 15.97 2.28 15.18
N ALA A 142 15.58 3.48 15.62
CA ALA A 142 16.27 4.21 16.68
C ALA A 142 16.26 3.45 18.03
N ASP A 143 15.15 2.79 18.37
CA ASP A 143 14.99 2.03 19.62
C ASP A 143 15.92 0.80 19.69
N VAL A 144 16.12 0.13 18.54
CA VAL A 144 17.04 -1.02 18.41
C VAL A 144 18.50 -0.60 18.56
N ASP A 145 18.89 0.52 17.95
CA ASP A 145 20.26 1.05 18.06
C ASP A 145 20.59 1.44 19.51
N VAL A 146 19.65 2.05 20.23
CA VAL A 146 19.80 2.39 21.66
C VAL A 146 19.99 1.13 22.52
N THR A 147 19.17 0.10 22.31
CA THR A 147 19.21 -1.15 23.09
C THR A 147 20.48 -1.97 22.82
N THR A 148 21.04 -1.92 21.61
CA THR A 148 22.26 -2.67 21.25
C THR A 148 23.54 -1.97 21.73
N SER A 149 23.45 -0.68 22.06
CA SER A 149 24.57 0.13 22.57
C SER A 149 24.69 0.20 24.10
N SER A 150 23.79 -0.49 24.83
CA SER A 150 23.75 -0.57 26.30
C SER A 150 24.13 -1.96 26.80
#